data_AF-A0A0K2GHV8-F1
#
_entry.id   AF-A0A0K2GHV8-F1
#
_cell.length_a   1.000
_cell.length_b   1.000
_cell.length_c   1.000
_cell.angle_alpha   90.00
_cell.angle_beta   90.00
_cell.angle_gamma   90.00
#
_symmetry.space_group_name_H-M   'P 1'
#
loop_
_entity.id
_entity.type
_entity.pdbx_description
1 polymer ?
#
loop_
_entity_poly.entity_id
_entity_poly.type
_entity_poly.pdbx_seq_one_letter_code
_entity_poly.pdbx_strand_id
1 'polypeptide(L)'
;MICTVLLLMHLAPATVLAGGLPPAVGLVEARAREEVIARVEVALKQAARKSPKWHSKQASIQRDVHDITYLVEQAVKASITDNHVSAQEYARQASALLQRALTRDHFHPDDVAPVMRELQRLIPNRAL
;
A
#
# COMPACT_ATOMS: atom_id res chain seq x y z
N MET A 1 -3.88 48.14 -55.49
CA MET A 1 -4.58 47.12 -56.31
C MET A 1 -3.63 45.95 -56.44
N ILE A 2 -3.81 44.71 -55.96
CA ILE A 2 -4.87 43.91 -55.33
C ILE A 2 -4.09 42.95 -54.39
N CYS A 3 -4.16 43.11 -53.07
CA CYS A 3 -4.84 42.21 -52.10
C CYS A 3 -5.00 40.73 -52.51
N THR A 4 -4.15 39.82 -52.01
CA THR A 4 -4.58 38.43 -51.72
C THR A 4 -3.70 37.82 -50.63
N VAL A 5 -4.20 37.90 -49.39
CA VAL A 5 -3.86 36.98 -48.31
C VAL A 5 -4.70 35.72 -48.54
N LEU A 6 -4.09 34.53 -48.64
CA LEU A 6 -4.83 33.29 -48.42
C LEU A 6 -4.00 32.31 -47.58
N LEU A 7 -4.44 32.25 -46.33
CA LEU A 7 -4.13 31.29 -45.29
C LEU A 7 -4.50 29.88 -45.76
N LEU A 8 -3.59 28.91 -45.67
CA LEU A 8 -3.94 27.49 -45.77
C LEU A 8 -3.16 26.72 -44.70
N MET A 9 -3.73 26.77 -43.49
CA MET A 9 -3.51 25.75 -42.47
C MET A 9 -4.47 24.57 -42.71
N HIS A 10 -4.05 23.41 -42.21
CA HIS A 10 -4.69 22.08 -42.20
C HIS A 10 -4.12 21.17 -43.30
N LEU A 11 -3.56 20.01 -42.97
CA LEU A 11 -4.15 18.97 -42.14
C LEU A 11 -3.04 18.15 -41.46
N ALA A 12 -3.03 18.13 -40.12
CA ALA A 12 -2.18 17.24 -39.33
C ALA A 12 -2.64 15.78 -39.54
N PRO A 13 -1.71 14.80 -39.54
CA PRO A 13 -2.07 13.40 -39.66
C PRO A 13 -2.97 12.99 -38.49
N ALA A 14 -4.11 12.37 -38.81
CA ALA A 14 -5.04 11.82 -37.85
C ALA A 14 -4.33 10.79 -36.97
N THR A 15 -4.06 11.18 -35.73
CA THR A 15 -3.55 10.29 -34.69
C THR A 15 -4.58 9.20 -34.47
N VAL A 16 -4.15 7.96 -34.68
CA VAL A 16 -4.88 6.73 -34.39
C VAL A 16 -5.47 6.83 -32.98
N LEU A 17 -6.81 6.78 -32.89
CA LEU A 17 -7.54 6.50 -31.65
C LEU A 17 -7.20 5.05 -31.24
N ALA A 18 -6.02 4.87 -30.64
CA ALA A 18 -5.75 3.72 -29.81
C ALA A 18 -6.66 3.87 -28.59
N GLY A 19 -7.79 3.14 -28.61
CA GLY A 19 -8.54 2.84 -27.41
C GLY A 19 -7.58 2.21 -26.42
N GLY A 20 -7.04 3.02 -25.52
CA GLY A 20 -6.21 2.58 -24.42
C GLY A 20 -7.07 1.75 -23.49
N LEU A 21 -7.15 0.45 -23.75
CA LEU A 21 -7.40 -0.51 -22.68
C LEU A 21 -6.44 -0.14 -21.54
N PRO A 22 -6.93 0.09 -20.30
CA PRO A 22 -6.02 0.26 -19.18
C PRO A 22 -5.07 -0.93 -19.20
N PRO A 23 -3.75 -0.73 -19.05
CA PRO A 23 -2.80 -1.81 -19.16
C PRO A 23 -3.22 -2.89 -18.17
N ALA A 24 -3.57 -4.08 -18.67
CA ALA A 24 -3.99 -5.22 -17.83
C ALA A 24 -2.93 -5.53 -16.74
N VAL A 25 -1.68 -5.13 -16.98
CA VAL A 25 -0.56 -5.14 -16.03
C VAL A 25 -0.88 -4.33 -14.76
N GLY A 26 -1.47 -3.14 -14.86
CA GLY A 26 -1.81 -2.31 -13.70
C GLY A 26 -2.95 -2.89 -12.85
N LEU A 27 -3.89 -3.61 -13.46
CA LEU A 27 -4.97 -4.29 -12.73
C LEU A 27 -4.47 -5.52 -11.97
N VAL A 28 -3.54 -6.28 -12.55
CA VAL A 28 -2.92 -7.45 -11.89
C VAL A 28 -2.07 -7.00 -10.70
N GLU A 29 -1.29 -5.92 -10.86
CA GLU A 29 -0.45 -5.40 -9.78
C GLU A 29 -1.27 -4.78 -8.64
N ALA A 30 -2.32 -4.02 -8.95
CA ALA A 30 -3.24 -3.50 -7.94
C ALA A 30 -3.92 -4.63 -7.15
N ARG A 31 -4.37 -5.69 -7.83
CA ARG A 31 -4.98 -6.86 -7.18
C ARG A 31 -4.00 -7.61 -6.29
N ALA A 32 -2.78 -7.88 -6.76
CA ALA A 32 -1.74 -8.53 -5.97
C ALA A 32 -1.41 -7.73 -4.69
N ARG A 33 -1.49 -6.40 -4.77
CA ARG A 33 -1.28 -5.48 -3.65
C ARG A 33 -2.47 -5.41 -2.68
N GLU A 34 -3.70 -5.48 -3.16
CA GLU A 34 -4.89 -5.63 -2.30
C GLU A 34 -4.85 -6.94 -1.50
N GLU A 35 -4.36 -8.02 -2.11
CA GLU A 35 -4.20 -9.28 -1.39
C GLU A 35 -3.18 -9.20 -0.24
N VAL A 36 -2.16 -8.34 -0.35
CA VAL A 36 -1.21 -8.10 0.77
C VAL A 36 -1.95 -7.51 1.96
N ILE A 37 -2.81 -6.52 1.74
CA ILE A 37 -3.60 -5.86 2.79
C ILE A 37 -4.49 -6.90 3.49
N ALA A 38 -5.23 -7.69 2.71
CA ALA A 38 -6.12 -8.72 3.24
C ALA A 38 -5.34 -9.79 4.05
N ARG A 39 -4.19 -10.25 3.56
CA ARG A 39 -3.35 -11.22 4.28
C ARG A 39 -2.84 -10.65 5.60
N VAL A 40 -2.37 -9.40 5.61
CA VAL A 40 -1.88 -8.73 6.82
C VAL A 40 -3.00 -8.57 7.84
N GLU A 41 -4.18 -8.10 7.42
CA GLU A 41 -5.32 -7.92 8.30
C GLU A 41 -5.76 -9.25 8.95
N VAL A 42 -5.85 -10.31 8.14
CA VAL A 42 -6.21 -11.66 8.64
C VAL A 42 -5.17 -12.15 9.64
N ALA A 43 -3.88 -12.03 9.34
CA ALA A 43 -2.80 -12.45 10.23
C ALA A 43 -2.85 -11.69 11.57
N LEU A 44 -3.03 -10.36 11.53
CA LEU A 44 -3.14 -9.53 12.73
C LEU A 44 -4.38 -9.87 13.56
N LYS A 45 -5.54 -10.11 12.93
CA LYS A 45 -6.76 -10.53 13.62
C LYS A 45 -6.61 -11.89 14.29
N GLN A 46 -5.93 -12.83 13.63
CA GLN A 46 -5.65 -14.15 14.20
C GLN A 46 -4.68 -14.04 15.38
N ALA A 47 -3.60 -13.27 15.23
CA ALA A 47 -2.64 -13.02 16.30
C ALA A 47 -3.28 -12.32 17.51
N ALA A 48 -4.13 -11.32 17.27
CA ALA A 48 -4.85 -10.60 18.31
C ALA A 48 -5.71 -11.53 19.18
N ARG A 49 -6.42 -12.48 18.56
CA ARG A 49 -7.27 -13.45 19.27
C ARG A 49 -6.48 -14.43 20.15
N LYS A 50 -5.21 -14.65 19.83
CA LYS A 50 -4.29 -15.48 20.62
C LYS A 50 -3.58 -14.69 21.73
N SER A 51 -3.79 -13.37 21.80
CA SER A 51 -3.13 -12.53 22.79
C SER A 51 -3.47 -12.98 24.22
N PRO A 52 -2.48 -13.07 25.13
CA PRO A 52 -2.74 -13.34 26.55
C PRO A 52 -3.54 -12.21 27.21
N LYS A 53 -3.55 -11.01 26.61
CA LYS A 53 -4.29 -9.83 27.08
C LYS A 53 -5.61 -9.62 26.35
N TRP A 54 -6.05 -10.56 25.51
CA TRP A 54 -7.27 -10.40 24.71
C TRP A 54 -8.48 -9.98 25.54
N HIS A 55 -8.76 -10.69 26.64
CA HIS A 55 -9.95 -10.41 27.47
C HIS A 55 -9.87 -9.12 28.28
N SER A 56 -8.68 -8.62 28.60
CA SER A 56 -8.50 -7.42 29.45
C SER A 56 -8.16 -6.15 28.66
N LYS A 57 -7.68 -6.28 27.41
CA LYS A 57 -7.23 -5.18 26.55
C LYS A 57 -7.82 -5.23 25.13
N GLN A 58 -8.92 -5.96 24.93
CA GLN A 58 -9.54 -6.19 23.61
C GLN A 58 -9.62 -4.92 22.74
N ALA A 59 -10.19 -3.84 23.27
CA ALA A 59 -10.35 -2.59 22.52
C ALA A 59 -9.01 -1.96 22.11
N SER A 60 -7.99 -2.06 22.95
CA SER A 60 -6.64 -1.57 22.61
C SER A 60 -5.98 -2.44 21.55
N ILE A 61 -6.11 -3.77 21.66
CA ILE A 61 -5.55 -4.72 20.69
C ILE A 61 -6.24 -4.54 19.34
N GLN A 62 -7.56 -4.38 19.32
CA GLN A 62 -8.32 -4.10 18.09
C GLN A 62 -7.91 -2.78 17.45
N ARG A 63 -7.63 -1.75 18.26
CA ARG A 63 -7.09 -0.48 17.75
C ARG A 63 -5.71 -0.67 17.13
N ASP A 64 -4.80 -1.40 17.78
CA ASP A 64 -3.48 -1.67 17.20
C ASP A 64 -3.61 -2.45 15.87
N VAL A 65 -4.51 -3.44 15.77
CA VAL A 65 -4.80 -4.15 14.50
C VAL A 65 -5.28 -3.18 13.43
N HIS A 66 -6.23 -2.30 13.75
CA HIS A 66 -6.77 -1.33 12.81
C HIS A 66 -5.70 -0.35 12.32
N ASP A 67 -4.95 0.25 13.24
CA ASP A 67 -3.94 1.26 12.94
C ASP A 67 -2.79 0.67 12.10
N ILE A 68 -2.33 -0.55 12.41
CA ILE A 68 -1.30 -1.23 11.60
C ILE A 68 -1.84 -1.54 10.19
N THR A 69 -3.07 -2.06 10.10
CA THR A 69 -3.68 -2.38 8.80
C THR A 69 -3.85 -1.13 7.94
N TYR A 70 -4.28 -0.02 8.54
CA TYR A 70 -4.38 1.27 7.88
C TYR A 70 -3.03 1.75 7.34
N LEU A 71 -1.97 1.69 8.14
CA LEU A 71 -0.63 2.09 7.71
C LEU A 71 -0.10 1.20 6.57
N VAL A 72 -0.38 -0.10 6.60
CA VAL A 72 -0.04 -1.03 5.50
C VAL A 72 -0.78 -0.65 4.23
N GLU A 73 -2.08 -0.34 4.33
CA GLU A 73 -2.88 0.14 3.19
C GLU A 73 -2.32 1.44 2.61
N GLN A 74 -1.94 2.40 3.45
CA GLN A 74 -1.31 3.65 2.99
C GLN A 74 0.05 3.40 2.32
N ALA A 75 0.86 2.49 2.87
CA ALA A 75 2.14 2.10 2.27
C ALA A 75 1.94 1.50 0.87
N VAL A 76 0.95 0.61 0.76
CA VAL A 76 0.59 -0.03 -0.52
C VAL A 76 0.07 1.01 -1.52
N LYS A 77 -0.86 1.89 -1.12
CA LYS A 77 -1.37 2.95 -2.00
C LYS A 77 -0.26 3.88 -2.48
N ALA A 78 0.63 4.33 -1.60
CA ALA A 78 1.76 5.16 -1.96
C ALA A 78 2.75 4.45 -2.89
N SER A 79 2.90 3.12 -2.76
CA SER A 79 3.76 2.34 -3.65
C SER A 79 3.19 2.17 -5.07
N ILE A 80 1.86 2.25 -5.24
CA ILE A 80 1.19 2.21 -6.55
C ILE A 80 1.35 3.55 -7.28
N THR A 81 1.45 4.66 -6.54
CA THR A 81 1.63 6.00 -7.10
C THR A 81 3.10 6.42 -7.24
N ASP A 82 4.03 5.45 -7.20
CA ASP A 82 5.49 5.64 -7.23
C ASP A 82 6.03 6.62 -6.15
N ASN A 83 5.24 6.90 -5.12
CA ASN A 83 5.67 7.71 -3.98
C ASN A 83 6.41 6.82 -2.97
N HIS A 84 7.62 6.40 -3.34
CA HIS A 84 8.45 5.51 -2.53
C HIS A 84 8.80 6.07 -1.15
N VAL A 85 8.93 7.40 -1.01
CA VAL A 85 9.21 8.05 0.27
C VAL A 85 8.05 7.84 1.23
N SER A 86 6.81 8.15 0.81
CA SER A 86 5.63 7.92 1.65
C SER A 86 5.38 6.44 1.90
N ALA A 87 5.58 5.58 0.89
CA ALA A 87 5.44 4.13 1.07
C ALA A 87 6.38 3.60 2.17
N GLN A 88 7.65 4.03 2.14
CA GLN A 88 8.64 3.67 3.15
C GLN A 88 8.28 4.21 4.53
N GLU A 89 7.82 5.46 4.60
CA GLU A 89 7.44 6.10 5.86
C GLU A 89 6.27 5.37 6.53
N TYR A 90 5.20 5.07 5.77
CA TYR A 90 4.07 4.30 6.30
C TYR A 90 4.47 2.89 6.74
N ALA A 91 5.33 2.20 5.98
CA ALA A 91 5.83 0.88 6.36
C ALA A 91 6.68 0.90 7.65
N ARG A 92 7.48 1.96 7.85
CA ARG A 92 8.24 2.17 9.10
C ARG A 92 7.31 2.44 10.28
N GLN A 93 6.29 3.29 10.10
CA GLN A 93 5.31 3.57 11.14
C GLN A 93 4.53 2.29 11.53
N ALA A 94 4.11 1.49 10.56
CA ALA A 94 3.46 0.21 10.81
C ALA A 94 4.36 -0.75 11.61
N SER A 95 5.64 -0.82 11.23
CA SER A 95 6.65 -1.64 11.93
C SER A 95 6.86 -1.18 13.38
N ALA A 96 6.97 0.13 13.60
CA ALA A 96 7.11 0.71 14.93
C ALA A 96 5.87 0.44 15.81
N LEU A 97 4.67 0.53 15.23
CA LEU A 97 3.43 0.23 15.95
C LEU A 97 3.34 -1.25 16.32
N LEU A 98 3.70 -2.15 15.41
CA LEU A 98 3.73 -3.59 15.65
C LEU A 98 4.76 -3.95 16.74
N GLN A 99 5.95 -3.36 16.70
CA GLN A 99 6.96 -3.52 17.76
C GLN A 99 6.45 -3.03 19.13
N ARG A 100 5.76 -1.89 19.16
CA ARG A 100 5.14 -1.37 20.38
C ARG A 100 4.02 -2.28 20.90
N ALA A 101 3.26 -2.91 20.01
CA ALA A 101 2.22 -3.85 20.40
C ALA A 101 2.84 -5.16 20.94
N LEU A 102 3.97 -5.61 20.37
CA LEU A 102 4.78 -6.71 20.91
C LEU A 102 5.31 -6.40 22.31
N THR A 103 5.85 -5.20 22.56
CA THR A 103 6.36 -4.82 23.89
C THR A 103 5.26 -4.69 24.94
N ARG A 104 4.00 -4.55 24.51
CA ARG A 104 2.81 -4.56 25.38
C ARG A 104 2.21 -5.95 25.56
N ASP A 105 2.82 -7.01 25.02
CA ASP A 105 2.28 -8.38 24.94
C ASP A 105 0.89 -8.46 24.27
N HIS A 106 0.59 -7.53 23.35
CA HIS A 106 -0.65 -7.59 22.57
C HIS A 106 -0.57 -8.66 21.49
N PHE A 107 0.64 -9.05 21.08
CA PHE A 107 0.89 -10.12 20.11
C PHE A 107 2.03 -11.01 20.57
N HIS A 108 2.05 -12.26 20.11
CA HIS A 108 3.25 -13.10 20.17
C HIS A 108 4.12 -12.85 18.94
N PRO A 109 5.47 -12.78 19.09
CA PRO A 109 6.38 -12.54 17.97
C PRO A 109 6.19 -13.52 16.81
N ASP A 110 5.98 -14.80 17.11
CA ASP A 110 5.84 -15.86 16.11
C ASP A 110 4.58 -15.70 15.25
N ASP A 111 3.48 -15.23 15.85
CA ASP A 111 2.21 -15.04 15.16
C ASP A 111 2.24 -13.84 14.18
N VAL A 112 3.08 -12.83 14.45
CA VAL A 112 3.18 -11.61 13.61
C VAL A 112 4.43 -11.55 12.75
N ALA A 113 5.32 -12.55 12.83
CA ALA A 113 6.49 -12.67 11.96
C ALA A 113 6.15 -12.60 10.46
N PRO A 114 5.03 -13.18 9.95
CA PRO A 114 4.63 -12.99 8.56
C PRO A 114 4.36 -11.52 8.20
N VAL A 115 3.70 -10.78 9.09
CA VAL A 115 3.38 -9.35 8.89
C VAL A 115 4.67 -8.52 8.85
N MET A 116 5.61 -8.79 9.76
CA MET A 116 6.92 -8.13 9.76
C MET A 116 7.68 -8.35 8.44
N ARG A 117 7.62 -9.55 7.85
CA ARG A 117 8.25 -9.82 6.56
C ARG A 117 7.59 -9.05 5.41
N GLU A 118 6.27 -8.92 5.41
CA GLU A 118 5.59 -8.10 4.38
C GLU A 118 5.94 -6.62 4.53
N LEU A 119 5.98 -6.08 5.75
CA LEU A 119 6.41 -4.70 6.00
C LEU A 119 7.84 -4.44 5.53
N GLN A 120 8.75 -5.40 5.73
CA GLN A 120 10.13 -5.30 5.24
C GLN A 120 10.21 -5.29 3.72
N ARG A 121 9.35 -6.04 3.01
CA ARG A 121 9.29 -6.00 1.54
C ARG A 121 8.77 -4.67 1.01
N LEU A 122 7.91 -4.00 1.76
CA LEU A 122 7.38 -2.68 1.42
C LEU A 122 8.38 -1.54 1.67
N ILE A 123 9.45 -1.80 2.43
CA ILE A 123 10.57 -0.88 2.61
C ILE A 123 11.59 -1.20 1.50
N PRO A 124 11.66 -0.44 0.39
CA PRO A 124 12.64 -0.71 -0.64
C PRO A 124 14.04 -0.63 -0.03
N ASN A 125 14.83 -1.68 -0.23
CA ASN A 125 16.22 -1.78 0.17
C ASN A 125 17.08 -0.91 -0.77
N ARG A 126 16.84 0.40 -0.78
CA ARG A 126 17.78 1.35 -1.37
C ARG A 126 18.78 1.68 -0.27
N ALA A 127 19.88 0.93 -0.27
CA ALA A 127 21.14 1.47 0.23
C ALA A 127 21.32 2.85 -0.45
N LEU A 128 21.47 3.88 0.38
CA LEU A 128 21.97 5.18 -0.04
C LEU A 128 23.34 5.02 -0.70
#